data_AF-A0A5B8R6T3-F1
#
_entry.id   AF-A0A5B8R6T3-F1
#
_cell.length_a   1.000
_cell.length_b   1.000
_cell.length_c   1.000
_cell.angle_alpha   90.00
_cell.angle_beta   90.00
_cell.angle_gamma   90.00
#
_symmetry.space_group_name_H-M   'P 1'
#
loop_
_entity.id
_entity.type
_entity.pdbx_description
1 polymer ?
#
loop_
_entity_poly.entity_id
_entity_poly.type
_entity_poly.pdbx_seq_one_letter_code
_entity_poly.pdbx_strand_id
1 'polypeptide(L)'
;MGFLHQLREEQAAIRERLDALERGLAAFHAADHPDARALHDDTLALVQALLPHHVHETQALARCLAAHEGNGRAEALRRAAERVLECGQALLEQLEDIEEDIVIPRDRLPTLGERFITVTREQLRREEQELLDAAEDTLSAGEWRRLAKSHTGATADRG
;
A
#
# COMPACT_ATOMS: atom_id res chain seq x y z
N MET A 1 -6.69 9.54 -18.86
CA MET A 1 -5.51 9.56 -17.97
C MET A 1 -4.65 8.34 -18.27
N GLY A 2 -3.32 8.45 -18.14
CA GLY A 2 -2.39 7.34 -18.40
C GLY A 2 -2.15 6.50 -17.14
N PHE A 3 -1.82 5.21 -17.31
CA PHE A 3 -1.61 4.24 -16.22
C PHE A 3 -0.63 4.73 -15.14
N LEU A 4 0.51 5.33 -15.52
CA LEU A 4 1.47 5.90 -14.57
C LEU A 4 0.92 7.06 -13.74
N HIS A 5 0.07 7.90 -14.34
CA HIS A 5 -0.54 9.02 -13.62
C HIS A 5 -1.45 8.50 -12.51
N GLN A 6 -2.25 7.48 -12.81
CA GLN A 6 -3.13 6.84 -11.85
C GLN A 6 -2.35 6.17 -10.71
N LEU A 7 -1.29 5.42 -11.02
CA LEU A 7 -0.43 4.85 -9.97
C LEU A 7 0.11 5.94 -9.03
N ARG A 8 0.56 7.08 -9.57
CA ARG A 8 1.03 8.21 -8.75
C ARG A 8 -0.10 8.82 -7.90
N GLU A 9 -1.32 8.90 -8.42
CA GLU A 9 -2.50 9.33 -7.64
C GLU A 9 -2.82 8.36 -6.49
N GLU A 10 -2.76 7.05 -6.75
CA GLU A 10 -2.92 6.02 -5.72
C GLU A 10 -1.85 6.13 -4.63
N GLN A 11 -0.58 6.29 -5.01
CA GLN A 11 0.51 6.47 -4.06
C GLN A 11 0.32 7.74 -3.20
N ALA A 12 -0.20 8.83 -3.79
CA ALA A 12 -0.54 10.03 -3.05
C ALA A 12 -1.66 9.80 -2.03
N ALA A 13 -2.73 9.11 -2.43
CA ALA A 13 -3.83 8.75 -1.54
C ALA A 13 -3.40 7.82 -0.39
N ILE A 14 -2.51 6.86 -0.68
CA ILE A 14 -1.91 5.99 0.35
C ILE A 14 -1.09 6.83 1.33
N ARG A 15 -0.23 7.75 0.84
CA ARG A 15 0.59 8.62 1.70
C ARG A 15 -0.25 9.48 2.63
N GLU A 16 -1.30 10.11 2.11
CA GLU A 16 -2.19 10.95 2.91
C GLU A 16 -2.83 10.15 4.07
N ARG A 17 -3.26 8.92 3.81
CA ARG A 17 -3.78 8.03 4.85
C ARG A 17 -2.72 7.55 5.83
N LEU A 18 -1.49 7.27 5.37
CA LEU A 18 -0.39 6.94 6.28
C LEU A 18 -0.06 8.11 7.22
N ASP A 19 -0.13 9.36 6.72
CA ASP A 19 0.10 10.55 7.55
C ASP A 19 -1.03 10.75 8.57
N ALA A 20 -2.29 10.42 8.21
CA ALA A 20 -3.41 10.42 9.14
C ALA A 20 -3.24 9.36 10.24
N LEU A 21 -2.87 8.14 9.84
CA LEU A 21 -2.60 7.03 10.74
C LEU A 21 -1.46 7.35 11.71
N GLU A 22 -0.36 7.93 11.23
CA GLU A 22 0.78 8.34 12.04
C GLU A 22 0.37 9.37 13.12
N ARG A 23 -0.43 10.37 12.75
CA ARG A 23 -0.95 11.36 13.70
C ARG A 23 -1.86 10.72 14.74
N GLY A 24 -2.75 9.81 14.32
CA GLY A 24 -3.63 9.09 15.23
C GLY A 24 -2.88 8.20 16.22
N LEU A 25 -1.85 7.49 15.78
CA LEU A 25 -1.00 6.65 16.64
C LEU A 25 -0.20 7.49 17.65
N ALA A 26 0.28 8.67 17.23
CA ALA A 26 0.96 9.60 18.13
C ALA A 26 0.01 10.11 19.23
N ALA A 27 -1.22 10.46 18.88
CA ALA A 27 -2.26 10.85 19.83
C ALA A 27 -2.61 9.69 20.78
N PHE A 28 -2.65 8.45 20.27
CA PHE A 28 -2.87 7.25 21.08
C PHE A 28 -1.77 7.06 22.12
N HIS A 29 -0.51 7.19 21.71
CA HIS A 29 0.62 7.05 22.62
C HIS A 29 0.60 8.11 23.74
N ALA A 30 0.25 9.36 23.39
CA ALA A 30 0.11 10.49 24.31
C ALA A 30 -1.05 10.37 25.32
N ALA A 31 -1.88 9.32 25.22
CA ALA A 31 -3.12 9.13 26.00
C ALA A 31 -4.16 10.24 25.78
N ASP A 32 -4.11 10.90 24.62
CA ASP A 32 -4.93 12.07 24.32
C ASP A 32 -6.25 11.67 23.66
N HIS A 33 -7.03 10.81 24.35
CA HIS A 33 -8.30 10.23 23.89
C HIS A 33 -8.29 9.83 22.39
N PRO A 34 -7.41 8.91 21.98
CA PRO A 34 -7.37 8.47 20.59
C PRO A 34 -8.70 7.86 20.17
N ASP A 35 -9.18 8.26 19.00
CA ASP A 35 -10.30 7.61 18.34
C ASP A 35 -9.79 6.30 17.72
N ALA A 36 -9.82 5.22 18.51
CA ALA A 36 -9.41 3.89 18.08
C ALA A 36 -10.21 3.42 16.86
N ARG A 37 -11.46 3.88 16.73
CA ARG A 37 -12.30 3.60 15.57
C ARG A 37 -11.83 4.34 14.33
N ALA A 38 -11.39 5.59 14.45
CA ALA A 38 -10.76 6.29 13.33
C ALA A 38 -9.48 5.58 12.86
N LEU A 39 -8.64 5.10 13.79
CA LEU A 39 -7.46 4.29 13.47
C LEU A 39 -7.82 2.99 12.75
N HIS A 40 -8.89 2.33 13.22
CA HIS A 40 -9.44 1.14 12.58
C HIS A 40 -9.92 1.44 11.16
N ASP A 41 -10.78 2.44 10.97
CA ASP A 41 -11.34 2.80 9.67
C ASP A 41 -10.26 3.17 8.64
N ASP A 42 -9.24 3.94 9.04
CA ASP A 42 -8.11 4.29 8.19
C ASP A 42 -7.27 3.05 7.81
N THR A 43 -7.00 2.17 8.79
CA THR A 43 -6.24 0.93 8.56
C THR A 43 -7.02 -0.02 7.67
N LEU A 44 -8.31 -0.21 7.92
CA LEU A 44 -9.22 -1.03 7.13
C LEU A 44 -9.25 -0.56 5.67
N ALA A 45 -9.39 0.74 5.47
CA ALA A 45 -9.45 1.32 4.13
C ALA A 45 -8.11 1.17 3.37
N LEU A 46 -6.97 1.22 4.07
CA LEU A 46 -5.66 0.93 3.49
C LEU A 46 -5.51 -0.56 3.13
N VAL A 47 -5.80 -1.45 4.07
CA VAL A 47 -5.50 -2.89 3.97
C VAL A 47 -6.47 -3.63 3.06
N GLN A 48 -7.76 -3.27 3.06
CA GLN A 48 -8.78 -3.99 2.28
C GLN A 48 -9.04 -3.37 0.90
N ALA A 49 -8.80 -2.07 0.72
CA ALA A 49 -9.15 -1.38 -0.52
C ALA A 49 -7.93 -0.86 -1.29
N LEU A 50 -7.14 0.05 -0.70
CA LEU A 50 -6.08 0.73 -1.46
C LEU A 50 -4.87 -0.16 -1.76
N LEU A 51 -4.28 -0.79 -0.74
CA LEU A 51 -3.04 -1.53 -0.90
C LEU A 51 -3.17 -2.77 -1.81
N PRO A 52 -4.22 -3.62 -1.70
CA PRO A 52 -4.34 -4.77 -2.59
C PRO A 52 -4.48 -4.37 -4.07
N HIS A 53 -5.22 -3.30 -4.33
CA HIS A 53 -5.38 -2.76 -5.68
C HIS A 53 -4.05 -2.23 -6.21
N HIS A 54 -3.40 -1.37 -5.43
CA HIS A 54 -2.11 -0.78 -5.80
C HIS A 54 -1.03 -1.84 -6.05
N VAL A 55 -0.90 -2.82 -5.14
CA VAL A 55 0.05 -3.94 -5.25
C VAL A 55 -0.23 -4.77 -6.51
N HIS A 56 -1.49 -5.02 -6.84
CA HIS A 56 -1.83 -5.76 -8.07
C HIS A 56 -1.28 -5.05 -9.31
N GLU A 57 -1.40 -3.73 -9.36
CA GLU A 57 -0.98 -2.91 -10.50
C GLU A 57 0.53 -2.74 -10.59
N THR A 58 1.19 -2.47 -9.46
CA THR A 58 2.66 -2.37 -9.43
C THR A 58 3.29 -3.72 -9.76
N GLN A 59 2.68 -4.84 -9.35
CA GLN A 59 3.13 -6.17 -9.78
C GLN A 59 2.87 -6.42 -11.27
N ALA A 60 1.76 -5.96 -11.85
CA ALA A 60 1.51 -6.08 -13.28
C ALA A 60 2.54 -5.30 -14.10
N LEU A 61 2.86 -4.08 -13.66
CA LEU A 61 3.91 -3.25 -14.22
C LEU A 61 5.28 -3.93 -14.11
N ALA A 62 5.63 -4.43 -12.92
CA ALA A 62 6.90 -5.09 -12.67
C ALA A 62 7.09 -6.36 -13.52
N ARG A 63 6.02 -7.15 -13.72
CA ARG A 63 6.04 -8.31 -14.63
C ARG A 63 6.24 -7.89 -16.09
N CYS A 64 5.65 -6.78 -16.51
CA CYS A 64 5.85 -6.25 -17.86
C CYS A 64 7.31 -5.81 -18.05
N LEU A 65 7.88 -5.12 -17.06
CA LEU A 65 9.27 -4.66 -17.09
C LEU A 65 10.26 -5.83 -17.07
N ALA A 66 9.98 -6.89 -16.30
CA ALA A 66 10.81 -8.09 -16.20
C ALA A 66 11.04 -8.80 -17.54
N ALA A 67 10.18 -8.59 -18.55
CA ALA A 67 10.40 -9.09 -19.90
C ALA A 67 11.61 -8.44 -20.60
N HIS A 68 12.06 -7.27 -20.14
CA HIS A 68 13.18 -6.51 -20.70
C HIS A 68 14.48 -6.68 -19.91
N GLU A 69 14.40 -6.82 -18.59
CA GLU A 69 15.57 -6.77 -17.69
C GLU A 69 15.72 -8.00 -16.76
N GLY A 70 14.79 -8.95 -16.85
CA GLY A 70 14.75 -10.14 -15.99
C GLY A 70 13.94 -9.98 -14.71
N ASN A 71 13.74 -11.08 -13.99
CA ASN A 71 12.75 -11.17 -12.89
C ASN A 71 13.22 -10.65 -11.53
N GLY A 72 14.50 -10.31 -11.36
CA GLY A 72 15.07 -9.99 -10.05
C GLY A 72 14.37 -8.84 -9.33
N ARG A 73 14.11 -7.73 -10.05
CA ARG A 73 13.40 -6.57 -9.51
C ARG A 73 11.94 -6.89 -9.20
N ALA A 74 11.24 -7.54 -10.12
CA ALA A 74 9.84 -7.90 -9.93
C ALA A 74 9.64 -8.80 -8.70
N GLU A 75 10.54 -9.74 -8.47
CA GLU A 75 10.50 -10.63 -7.30
C GLU A 75 10.83 -9.89 -6.00
N ALA A 76 11.78 -8.95 -6.01
CA ALA A 76 12.09 -8.12 -4.84
C ALA A 76 10.90 -7.22 -4.46
N LEU A 77 10.27 -6.57 -5.44
CA LEU A 77 9.08 -5.74 -5.24
C LEU A 77 7.89 -6.57 -4.74
N ARG A 78 7.69 -7.78 -5.27
CA ARG A 78 6.64 -8.70 -4.79
C ARG A 78 6.80 -9.02 -3.31
N ARG A 79 8.00 -9.41 -2.87
CA ARG A 79 8.26 -9.74 -1.45
C ARG A 79 8.09 -8.54 -0.53
N ALA A 80 8.51 -7.36 -0.99
CA ALA A 80 8.34 -6.14 -0.23
C ALA A 80 6.85 -5.76 -0.10
N ALA A 81 6.06 -5.91 -1.17
CA ALA A 81 4.61 -5.74 -1.14
C ALA A 81 3.90 -6.75 -0.21
N GLU A 82 4.31 -8.02 -0.22
CA GLU A 82 3.79 -9.04 0.70
C GLU A 82 4.01 -8.63 2.15
N ARG A 83 5.21 -8.13 2.48
CA ARG A 83 5.52 -7.63 3.81
C ARG A 83 4.68 -6.41 4.22
N VAL A 84 4.32 -5.54 3.28
CA VAL A 84 3.40 -4.42 3.52
C VAL A 84 2.02 -4.95 3.90
N LEU A 85 1.47 -5.89 3.13
CA LEU A 85 0.16 -6.48 3.39
C LEU A 85 0.13 -7.25 4.73
N GLU A 86 1.17 -8.03 5.03
CA GLU A 86 1.31 -8.72 6.32
C GLU A 86 1.35 -7.76 7.51
N CYS A 87 2.13 -6.67 7.41
CA CYS A 87 2.19 -5.68 8.49
C CYS A 87 0.87 -4.93 8.66
N GLY A 88 0.17 -4.63 7.55
CA GLY A 88 -1.13 -3.99 7.59
C GLY A 88 -2.20 -4.89 8.22
N GLN A 89 -2.22 -6.17 7.84
CA GLN A 89 -3.15 -7.15 8.43
C GLN A 89 -2.93 -7.32 9.93
N ALA A 90 -1.66 -7.42 10.38
CA ALA A 90 -1.35 -7.52 11.81
C ALA A 90 -1.74 -6.27 12.61
N LEU A 91 -1.67 -5.08 12.00
CA LEU A 91 -2.15 -3.84 12.63
C LEU A 91 -3.68 -3.84 12.72
N LEU A 92 -4.37 -4.25 11.66
CA LEU A 92 -5.82 -4.30 11.60
C LEU A 92 -6.38 -5.25 12.67
N GLU A 93 -5.85 -6.48 12.75
CA GLU A 93 -6.22 -7.46 13.77
C GLU A 93 -6.05 -6.88 15.19
N GLN A 94 -4.99 -6.08 15.41
CA GLN A 94 -4.78 -5.47 16.71
C GLN A 94 -5.81 -4.39 17.04
N LEU A 95 -6.31 -3.67 16.04
CA LEU A 95 -7.36 -2.67 16.21
C LEU A 95 -8.71 -3.33 16.45
N GLU A 96 -9.01 -4.43 15.73
CA GLU A 96 -10.19 -5.27 15.97
C GLU A 96 -10.21 -5.80 17.42
N ASP A 97 -9.09 -6.30 17.94
CA ASP A 97 -8.97 -6.72 19.35
C ASP A 97 -9.35 -5.59 20.33
N ILE A 98 -8.95 -4.34 20.05
CA ILE A 98 -9.27 -3.19 20.92
C ILE A 98 -10.77 -2.87 20.87
N GLU A 99 -11.39 -2.96 19.69
CA GLU A 99 -12.85 -2.76 19.55
C GLU A 99 -13.65 -3.86 20.27
N GLU A 100 -13.09 -5.06 20.41
CA GLU A 100 -13.65 -6.17 21.18
C GLU A 100 -13.33 -6.09 22.70
N ASP A 101 -12.85 -4.93 23.20
CA ASP A 101 -12.47 -4.69 24.59
C ASP A 101 -11.36 -5.64 25.12
N ILE A 102 -10.52 -6.18 24.23
CA ILE A 102 -9.39 -7.04 24.61
C ILE A 102 -8.24 -6.19 25.18
N VAL A 103 -7.76 -6.56 26.37
CA VAL A 103 -6.65 -5.88 27.03
C VAL A 103 -5.34 -6.22 26.33
N ILE A 104 -4.70 -5.20 25.75
CA ILE A 104 -3.43 -5.34 25.02
C ILE A 104 -2.32 -4.51 25.68
N PRO A 105 -1.03 -4.85 25.49
CA PRO A 105 0.07 -4.01 25.94
C PRO A 105 0.02 -2.62 25.28
N ARG A 106 0.18 -1.56 26.07
CA ARG A 106 0.06 -0.16 25.62
C ARG A 106 0.92 0.18 24.40
N ASP A 107 2.13 -0.38 24.33
CA ASP A 107 3.09 -0.08 23.26
C ASP A 107 2.90 -0.96 22.01
N ARG A 108 2.02 -1.97 22.06
CA ARG A 108 1.83 -2.92 20.97
C ARG A 108 1.26 -2.25 19.73
N LEU A 109 0.18 -1.48 19.89
CA LEU A 109 -0.45 -0.78 18.78
C LEU A 109 0.48 0.27 18.12
N PRO A 110 1.14 1.18 18.89
CA PRO A 110 2.14 2.09 18.32
C PRO A 110 3.27 1.39 17.56
N THR A 111 3.80 0.29 18.11
CA THR A 111 4.90 -0.47 17.48
C THR A 111 4.48 -1.09 16.15
N LEU A 112 3.29 -1.70 16.10
CA LEU A 112 2.76 -2.29 14.86
C LEU A 112 2.46 -1.20 13.83
N GLY A 113 1.88 -0.08 14.27
CA GLY A 113 1.59 1.07 13.43
C GLY A 113 2.84 1.69 12.82
N GLU A 114 3.86 1.98 13.61
CA GLU A 114 5.15 2.49 13.14
C GLU A 114 5.80 1.54 12.13
N ARG A 115 5.76 0.23 12.42
CA ARG A 115 6.28 -0.79 11.51
C ARG A 115 5.54 -0.77 10.17
N PHE A 116 4.21 -0.79 10.19
CA PHE A 116 3.38 -0.75 8.98
C PHE A 116 3.63 0.52 8.15
N ILE A 117 3.64 1.70 8.78
CA ILE A 117 3.91 2.97 8.11
C ILE A 117 5.30 2.94 7.48
N THR A 118 6.31 2.50 8.22
CA THR A 118 7.70 2.46 7.75
C THR A 118 7.86 1.56 6.53
N VAL A 119 7.36 0.31 6.59
CA VAL A 119 7.49 -0.62 5.45
C VAL A 119 6.70 -0.13 4.23
N THR A 120 5.54 0.50 4.43
CA THR A 120 4.72 1.01 3.33
C THR A 120 5.38 2.20 2.67
N ARG A 121 5.88 3.18 3.44
CA ARG A 121 6.63 4.33 2.89
C ARG A 121 7.89 3.88 2.14
N GLU A 122 8.60 2.89 2.66
CA GLU A 122 9.77 2.33 1.99
C GLU A 122 9.40 1.65 0.65
N GLN A 123 8.29 0.91 0.61
CA GLN A 123 7.78 0.29 -0.61
C GLN A 123 7.40 1.33 -1.67
N LEU A 124 6.64 2.37 -1.30
CA LEU A 124 6.26 3.44 -2.23
C LEU A 124 7.48 4.14 -2.83
N ARG A 125 8.51 4.39 -2.00
CA ARG A 125 9.78 4.99 -2.46
C ARG A 125 10.51 4.08 -3.43
N ARG A 126 10.56 2.77 -3.17
CA ARG A 126 11.17 1.79 -4.09
C ARG A 126 10.43 1.73 -5.42
N GLU A 127 9.10 1.73 -5.38
CA GLU A 127 8.29 1.73 -6.60
C GLU A 127 8.55 2.97 -7.45
N GLU A 128 8.57 4.17 -6.87
CA GLU A 128 8.89 5.38 -7.62
C GLU A 128 10.28 5.30 -8.28
N GLN A 129 11.31 4.98 -7.48
CA GLN A 129 12.71 5.05 -7.93
C GLN A 129 13.13 3.89 -8.84
N GLU A 130 12.57 2.69 -8.62
CA GLU A 130 13.05 1.47 -9.28
C GLU A 130 12.06 0.92 -10.30
N LEU A 131 10.75 1.22 -10.16
CA LEU A 131 9.71 0.67 -11.03
C LEU A 131 9.16 1.73 -11.99
N LEU A 132 8.67 2.87 -11.48
CA LEU A 132 7.99 3.86 -12.31
C LEU A 132 8.95 4.52 -13.29
N ASP A 133 10.10 4.99 -12.80
CA ASP A 133 11.13 5.63 -13.63
C ASP A 133 11.65 4.64 -14.69
N ALA A 134 11.99 3.42 -14.29
CA ALA A 134 12.48 2.39 -15.21
C ALA A 134 11.43 1.97 -16.27
N ALA A 135 10.15 1.92 -15.89
CA ALA A 135 9.09 1.60 -16.82
C ALA A 135 8.88 2.73 -17.85
N GLU A 136 8.96 3.99 -17.42
CA GLU A 136 8.83 5.16 -18.30
C GLU A 136 9.89 5.17 -19.40
N ASP A 137 11.12 4.78 -19.08
CA ASP A 137 12.24 4.71 -20.03
C ASP A 137 12.22 3.45 -20.93
N THR A 138 11.62 2.36 -20.47
CA THR A 138 11.75 1.04 -21.13
C THR A 138 10.52 0.65 -21.95
N LEU A 139 9.32 0.91 -21.43
CA LEU A 139 8.11 0.33 -22.00
C LEU A 139 7.61 1.09 -23.24
N SER A 140 7.25 0.33 -24.26
CA SER A 140 6.66 0.87 -25.48
C SER A 140 5.22 1.36 -25.26
N ALA A 141 4.74 2.26 -26.13
CA ALA A 141 3.33 2.69 -26.15
C ALA A 141 2.34 1.52 -26.35
N GLY A 142 2.77 0.38 -26.91
CA GLY A 142 1.96 -0.83 -27.01
C GLY A 142 1.77 -1.53 -25.67
N GLU A 143 2.82 -1.60 -24.86
CA GLU A 143 2.82 -2.18 -23.52
C GLU A 143 2.00 -1.35 -22.54
N TRP A 144 2.18 -0.03 -22.58
CA TRP A 144 1.36 0.89 -21.78
C TRP A 144 -0.14 0.73 -22.06
N ARG A 145 -0.53 0.58 -23.32
CA ARG A 145 -1.92 0.33 -23.70
C ARG A 145 -2.45 -1.01 -23.20
N ARG A 146 -1.60 -2.04 -23.08
CA ARG A 146 -2.01 -3.33 -22.52
C ARG A 146 -2.27 -3.22 -21.03
N LEU A 147 -1.35 -2.59 -20.28
CA LEU A 147 -1.49 -2.35 -18.84
C LEU A 147 -2.77 -1.56 -18.54
N ALA A 148 -3.03 -0.47 -19.28
CA ALA A 148 -4.24 0.34 -19.10
C ALA A 148 -5.55 -0.43 -19.39
N LYS A 149 -5.55 -1.38 -20.35
CA LYS A 149 -6.72 -2.21 -20.65
C LYS A 149 -6.98 -3.28 -19.59
N SER A 150 -5.93 -3.91 -19.08
CA SER A 150 -6.05 -4.87 -17.97
C SER A 150 -6.58 -4.19 -16.71
N HIS A 151 -6.22 -2.93 -16.49
CA HIS A 151 -6.75 -2.10 -15.41
C HIS A 151 -8.26 -1.81 -15.57
N THR A 152 -8.68 -1.30 -16.75
CA THR A 152 -10.09 -0.95 -17.00
C THR A 152 -11.03 -2.17 -17.12
N GLY A 153 -10.51 -3.33 -17.51
CA GLY A 153 -11.29 -4.58 -17.51
C GLY A 153 -11.64 -5.07 -16.10
N ALA A 154 -10.80 -4.78 -15.10
CA ALA A 154 -11.03 -5.18 -13.72
C ALA A 154 -12.02 -4.26 -12.97
N THR A 155 -12.16 -3.01 -13.40
CA THR A 155 -13.13 -2.05 -12.83
C THR A 155 -14.53 -2.16 -13.42
N ALA A 156 -14.66 -2.69 -14.65
CA ALA A 156 -15.95 -2.91 -15.30
C ALA A 156 -16.75 -4.13 -14.77
N ASP A 157 -16.10 -5.06 -14.07
CA ASP A 157 -16.69 -6.31 -13.57
C ASP A 157 -17.12 -6.22 -12.08
N ARG A 158 -17.10 -5.01 -11.50
CA ARG A 158 -17.56 -4.72 -10.13
C ARG A 158 -18.80 -3.81 -10.09
N GLY A 159 -19.58 -3.78 -11.18
CA GLY A 159 -20.83 -3.03 -11.32
C GLY A 159 -22.07 -3.89 -11.12
#